data_AF-A0A3C1DVT7-F1
#
_entry.id   AF-A0A3C1DVT7-F1
#
_cell.length_a   1.000
_cell.length_b   1.000
_cell.length_c   1.000
_cell.angle_alpha   90.00
_cell.angle_beta   90.00
_cell.angle_gamma   90.00
#
_symmetry.space_group_name_H-M   'P 1'
#
loop_
_entity.id
_entity.type
_entity.pdbx_description
1 polymer ?
#
loop_
_entity_poly.entity_id
_entity_poly.type
_entity_poly.pdbx_seq_one_letter_code
_entity_poly.pdbx_strand_id
1 'polypeptide(L)'
;EPTESEDLGEIDRFIEAMIAIKGEADAVKAGEWTLDDNPLHHAPHTAQSAIEGEWAHSYSRERAVYPVRSLIRNKYWPPVRRIDNAFGDRNLVCACPPPEAFAD
;
A
#
# COMPACT_ATOMS: atom_id res chain seq x y z
N GLU A 1 -2.52 9.56 16.23
CA GLU A 1 -2.25 9.93 17.63
C GLU A 1 -1.07 9.07 18.07
N PRO A 2 0.11 9.66 18.35
CA PRO A 2 1.32 8.89 18.60
C PRO A 2 1.33 8.13 19.94
N THR A 3 0.53 8.54 20.93
CA THR A 3 0.67 8.12 22.34
C THR A 3 2.02 8.51 22.95
N GLU A 4 2.13 8.40 24.27
CA GLU A 4 3.34 8.68 25.04
C GLU A 4 4.37 7.54 25.00
N SER A 5 4.03 6.38 24.43
CA SER A 5 4.89 5.19 24.40
C SER A 5 5.87 5.15 23.23
N GLU A 6 5.65 5.99 22.20
CA GLU A 6 6.49 6.02 21.01
C GLU A 6 7.72 6.91 21.22
N ASP A 7 8.90 6.37 20.87
CA ASP A 7 10.14 7.15 20.93
C ASP A 7 10.24 8.16 19.78
N LEU A 8 11.12 9.15 19.91
CA LEU A 8 11.32 10.18 18.88
C LEU A 8 11.70 9.57 17.53
N GLY A 9 12.42 8.44 17.53
CA GLY A 9 12.84 7.77 16.31
C GLY A 9 11.68 7.17 15.52
N GLU A 10 10.66 6.62 16.17
CA GLU A 10 9.43 6.15 15.51
C GLU A 10 8.61 7.34 14.97
N ILE A 11 8.53 8.42 15.73
CA ILE A 11 7.85 9.65 15.27
C ILE A 11 8.52 10.22 14.02
N ASP A 12 9.85 10.32 14.02
CA ASP A 12 10.61 10.80 12.86
C ASP A 12 10.44 9.88 11.65
N ARG A 13 10.41 8.55 11.85
CA ARG A 13 10.12 7.57 10.77
C ARG A 13 8.73 7.80 10.15
N PHE A 14 7.71 8.03 10.99
CA PHE A 14 6.36 8.32 10.51
C PHE A 14 6.30 9.66 9.76
N ILE A 15 6.97 10.70 10.28
CA ILE A 15 7.06 12.01 9.62
C ILE A 15 7.76 11.89 8.26
N GLU A 16 8.87 11.16 8.17
CA GLU A 16 9.58 10.89 6.92
C GLU A 16 8.64 10.21 5.89
N ALA A 17 7.87 9.21 6.33
CA ALA A 17 6.88 8.56 5.47
C ALA A 17 5.80 9.53 4.97
N MET A 18 5.29 10.41 5.85
CA MET A 18 4.28 11.41 5.47
C MET A 18 4.83 12.46 4.49
N ILE A 19 6.09 12.87 4.65
CA ILE A 19 6.77 13.76 3.70
C ILE A 19 6.94 13.07 2.35
N ALA A 20 7.32 11.79 2.33
CA ALA A 20 7.42 11.02 1.09
C ALA A 20 6.07 10.90 0.37
N ILE A 21 4.99 10.59 1.11
CA ILE A 21 3.61 10.55 0.59
C ILE A 21 3.20 11.91 0.01
N LYS A 22 3.57 13.01 0.68
CA LYS A 22 3.32 14.36 0.17
C LYS A 22 4.02 14.60 -1.17
N GLY A 23 5.25 14.12 -1.31
CA GLY A 23 6.01 14.16 -2.57
C GLY A 23 5.33 13.36 -3.68
N GLU A 24 4.75 12.20 -3.37
CA GLU A 24 3.97 11.43 -4.36
C GLU A 24 2.71 12.18 -4.80
N ALA A 25 2.00 12.82 -3.88
CA ALA A 25 0.84 13.64 -4.22
C ALA A 25 1.23 14.87 -5.06
N ASP A 26 2.41 15.45 -4.81
CA ASP A 26 2.93 16.55 -5.63
C ASP A 26 3.32 16.10 -7.04
N ALA A 27 3.89 14.91 -7.22
CA ALA A 27 4.19 14.34 -8.53
C ALA A 27 2.91 14.12 -9.37
N VAL A 28 1.83 13.62 -8.74
CA VAL A 28 0.51 13.52 -9.39
C VAL A 28 -0.03 14.90 -9.74
N LYS A 29 0.07 15.88 -8.83
CA LYS A 29 -0.36 17.26 -9.07
C LYS A 29 0.41 17.93 -10.22
N ALA A 30 1.70 17.61 -10.35
CA ALA A 30 2.56 18.11 -11.43
C ALA A 30 2.33 17.40 -12.78
N GLY A 31 1.55 16.31 -12.79
CA GLY A 31 1.27 15.53 -13.99
C GLY A 31 2.37 14.54 -14.37
N GLU A 32 3.32 14.25 -13.46
CA GLU A 32 4.33 13.20 -13.68
C GLU A 32 3.70 11.80 -13.69
N TRP A 33 2.65 11.62 -12.87
CA TRP A 33 1.79 10.44 -12.86
C TRP A 33 0.34 10.84 -13.07
N THR A 34 -0.43 9.96 -13.68
CA THR A 34 -1.87 10.17 -13.87
C THR A 34 -2.60 9.91 -12.55
N LEU A 35 -3.86 10.36 -12.47
CA LEU A 35 -4.70 10.15 -11.29
C LEU A 35 -5.03 8.66 -11.04
N ASP A 36 -5.06 7.86 -12.10
CA ASP A 36 -5.43 6.46 -12.11
C ASP A 36 -4.25 5.49 -12.12
N ASP A 37 -3.02 5.94 -12.39
CA ASP A 37 -1.81 5.13 -12.29
C ASP A 37 -0.69 5.84 -11.54
N ASN A 38 -0.66 5.65 -10.22
CA ASN A 38 0.37 6.15 -9.32
C ASN A 38 0.46 5.29 -8.03
N PRO A 39 1.54 5.41 -7.23
CA PRO A 39 1.70 4.61 -6.02
C PRO A 39 0.55 4.77 -5.02
N LEU A 40 0.03 5.99 -4.84
CA LEU A 40 -1.08 6.27 -3.92
C LEU A 40 -2.39 5.60 -4.38
N HIS A 41 -2.68 5.63 -5.68
CA HIS A 41 -3.87 5.02 -6.26
C HIS A 41 -3.83 3.50 -6.16
N HIS A 42 -2.65 2.90 -6.29
CA HIS A 42 -2.47 1.44 -6.27
C HIS A 42 -2.02 0.86 -4.93
N ALA A 43 -1.83 1.66 -3.88
CA ALA A 43 -1.54 1.16 -2.54
C ALA A 43 -2.76 0.38 -1.96
N PRO A 44 -2.55 -0.66 -1.13
CA PRO A 44 -1.25 -1.20 -0.69
C PRO A 44 -0.67 -2.25 -1.66
N HIS A 45 0.66 -2.29 -1.82
CA HIS A 45 1.35 -3.27 -2.67
C HIS A 45 1.71 -4.55 -1.89
N THR A 46 1.13 -5.68 -2.30
CA THR A 46 1.38 -7.00 -1.71
C THR A 46 2.67 -7.60 -2.26
N ALA A 47 3.24 -8.60 -1.56
CA ALA A 47 4.40 -9.33 -2.04
C ALA A 47 4.15 -9.95 -3.43
N GLN A 48 2.97 -10.55 -3.60
CA GLN A 48 2.50 -11.11 -4.86
C GLN A 48 2.49 -10.05 -5.98
N SER A 49 1.88 -8.88 -5.75
CA SER A 49 1.85 -7.81 -6.76
C SER A 49 3.24 -7.32 -7.15
N ALA A 50 4.22 -7.40 -6.25
CA ALA A 50 5.59 -6.98 -6.52
C ALA A 50 6.37 -7.98 -7.38
N ILE A 51 6.09 -9.28 -7.27
CA ILE A 51 6.87 -10.34 -7.94
C ILE A 51 6.20 -10.91 -9.20
N GLU A 52 4.88 -10.82 -9.30
CA GLU A 52 4.15 -11.43 -10.41
C GLU A 52 4.18 -10.56 -11.66
N GLY A 53 4.23 -11.24 -12.82
CA GLY A 53 3.97 -10.67 -14.13
C GLY A 53 4.90 -9.54 -14.60
N GLU A 54 4.48 -8.89 -15.68
CA GLU A 54 5.09 -7.65 -16.15
C GLU A 54 4.63 -6.47 -15.29
N TRP A 55 5.52 -5.48 -15.12
CA TRP A 55 5.20 -4.29 -14.33
C TRP A 55 4.74 -3.16 -15.24
N ALA A 56 3.43 -3.05 -15.42
CA ALA A 56 2.77 -2.09 -16.28
C ALA A 56 2.32 -0.82 -15.52
N HIS A 57 3.18 -0.31 -14.64
CA HIS A 57 2.94 0.94 -13.90
C HIS A 57 3.97 2.01 -14.31
N SER A 58 3.56 3.28 -14.26
CA SER A 58 4.39 4.46 -14.54
C SER A 58 5.46 4.76 -13.48
N TYR A 59 5.50 3.98 -12.40
CA TYR A 59 6.47 4.06 -11.30
C TYR A 59 7.17 2.71 -11.12
N SER A 60 8.31 2.65 -10.43
CA SER A 60 9.05 1.40 -10.27
C SER A 60 8.49 0.49 -9.16
N ARG A 61 8.77 -0.82 -9.26
CA ARG A 61 8.53 -1.79 -8.17
C ARG A 61 9.18 -1.35 -6.86
N GLU A 62 10.44 -0.89 -6.92
CA GLU A 62 11.17 -0.42 -5.75
C GLU A 62 10.44 0.74 -5.07
N ARG A 63 9.95 1.71 -5.83
CA ARG A 63 9.14 2.81 -5.28
C ARG A 63 7.86 2.30 -4.63
N ALA A 64 7.21 1.31 -5.23
CA ALA A 64 5.99 0.71 -4.68
C ALA A 64 6.22 0.01 -3.33
N VAL A 65 7.33 -0.72 -3.18
CA VAL A 65 7.57 -1.59 -2.02
C VAL A 65 8.51 -1.01 -0.97
N TYR A 66 9.41 -0.10 -1.35
CA TYR A 66 10.42 0.53 -0.50
C TYR A 66 10.49 2.06 -0.75
N PRO A 67 9.40 2.81 -0.54
CA PRO A 67 9.38 4.27 -0.76
C PRO A 67 10.34 5.02 0.17
N VAL A 68 10.71 4.43 1.30
CA VAL A 68 11.71 4.92 2.25
C VAL A 68 12.74 3.82 2.49
N ARG A 69 14.04 4.17 2.47
CA ARG A 69 15.14 3.19 2.51
C ARG A 69 15.21 2.38 3.80
N SER A 70 14.75 2.94 4.92
CA SER A 70 14.67 2.26 6.22
C SER A 70 13.80 0.98 6.16
N LEU A 71 12.81 0.93 5.25
CA LEU A 71 11.88 -0.19 5.09
C LEU A 71 12.52 -1.46 4.51
N ILE A 72 13.72 -1.37 3.92
CA ILE A 72 14.41 -2.53 3.33
C ILE A 72 14.72 -3.58 4.40
N ARG A 73 15.10 -3.15 5.61
CA ARG A 73 15.48 -4.07 6.70
C ARG A 73 14.27 -4.70 7.39
N ASN A 74 13.20 -3.93 7.55
CA ASN A 74 12.04 -4.30 8.38
C ASN A 74 10.75 -4.18 7.55
N LYS A 75 10.64 -4.97 6.49
CA LYS A 75 9.47 -4.91 5.59
C LYS A 75 8.29 -5.66 6.19
N TYR A 76 7.22 -4.93 6.47
CA TYR A 76 5.89 -5.50 6.64
C TYR A 76 5.19 -5.58 5.27
N TRP A 77 4.66 -6.75 4.91
CA TRP A 77 3.91 -6.95 3.68
C TRP A 77 2.40 -6.88 3.95
N PRO A 78 1.67 -5.99 3.24
CA PRO A 78 0.23 -6.05 3.21
C PRO A 78 -0.22 -7.43 2.69
N PRO A 79 -1.09 -8.15 3.43
CA PRO A 79 -1.49 -9.51 3.05
C PRO A 79 -2.46 -9.53 1.85
N VAL A 80 -3.20 -8.44 1.63
CA VAL A 80 -4.17 -8.29 0.55
C VAL A 80 -4.05 -6.91 -0.11
N ARG A 81 -4.61 -6.79 -1.32
CA ARG A 81 -4.78 -5.50 -2.02
C ARG A 81 -5.87 -4.65 -1.35
N ARG A 82 -6.13 -3.47 -1.91
CA ARG A 82 -7.17 -2.55 -1.41
C ARG A 82 -8.53 -3.26 -1.37
N ILE A 83 -9.22 -3.14 -0.25
CA ILE A 83 -10.52 -3.76 0.00
C ILE A 83 -11.61 -3.07 -0.84
N ASP A 84 -12.50 -3.85 -1.44
CA ASP A 84 -13.74 -3.34 -2.03
C ASP A 84 -14.85 -3.31 -0.97
N ASN A 85 -15.00 -2.14 -0.34
CA ASN A 85 -16.00 -1.93 0.71
C ASN A 85 -17.44 -2.04 0.16
N ALA A 86 -17.68 -1.51 -1.06
CA ALA A 86 -19.02 -1.44 -1.62
C ALA A 86 -19.53 -2.83 -2.05
N PHE A 87 -18.63 -3.72 -2.47
CA PHE A 87 -18.98 -5.12 -2.69
C PHE A 87 -19.36 -5.81 -1.38
N GLY A 88 -18.59 -5.61 -0.30
CA GLY A 88 -18.86 -6.20 1.01
C GLY A 88 -20.23 -5.81 1.56
N ASP A 89 -20.59 -4.52 1.48
CA ASP A 89 -21.89 -4.02 1.95
C ASP A 89 -23.07 -4.60 1.16
N ARG A 90 -22.88 -4.87 -0.15
CA ARG A 90 -23.91 -5.44 -1.03
C ARG A 90 -24.01 -6.97 -0.95
N ASN A 91 -22.96 -7.64 -0.47
CA ASN A 91 -22.85 -9.09 -0.41
C ASN A 91 -22.48 -9.52 1.02
N LEU A 92 -23.38 -9.25 1.97
CA LEU A 92 -23.11 -9.44 3.38
C LEU A 92 -22.87 -10.92 3.73
N VAL A 93 -21.63 -11.25 4.08
CA VAL A 93 -21.21 -12.57 4.57
C VAL A 93 -20.47 -12.39 5.89
N CYS A 94 -21.11 -12.80 7.00
CA CYS A 94 -20.58 -12.61 8.37
C CYS A 94 -20.17 -13.92 9.05
N ALA A 95 -20.10 -15.01 8.28
CA ALA A 95 -19.63 -16.31 8.74
C ALA A 95 -18.55 -16.81 7.79
N CYS A 96 -17.69 -17.72 8.27
CA CYS A 96 -16.67 -18.32 7.42
C CYS A 96 -17.35 -18.99 6.21
N PRO A 97 -16.91 -18.68 4.98
CA PRO A 97 -17.37 -19.44 3.83
C PRO A 97 -16.89 -20.91 3.98
N PRO A 98 -17.60 -21.85 3.35
CA PRO A 98 -17.21 -23.25 3.36
C PRO A 98 -15.79 -23.41 2.78
N PRO A 99 -14.95 -24.35 3.27
CA PRO A 99 -13.59 -24.55 2.75
C PRO A 99 -13.53 -24.73 1.23
N GLU A 100 -14.58 -25.32 0.64
CA GLU A 100 -14.77 -25.51 -0.79
C GLU A 100 -14.76 -24.19 -1.58
N ALA A 101 -15.07 -23.06 -0.94
CA ALA A 101 -14.99 -21.73 -1.55
C ALA A 101 -13.55 -21.25 -1.81
N PHE A 102 -12.55 -21.96 -1.28
CA PHE A 102 -11.13 -21.69 -1.47
C PHE A 102 -10.41 -22.80 -2.25
N ALA A 103 -11.16 -23.77 -2.79
CA ALA A 103 -10.61 -24.89 -3.54
C ALA A 103 -10.39 -24.49 -5.01
N ASP A 104 -9.47 -23.55 -5.22
CA ASP A 104 -8.88 -23.22 -6.53
C ASP A 104 -7.35 -23.16 -6.40
#